data_AF-A0A6C0U3A3-F1
#
_entry.id   AF-A0A6C0U3A3-F1
#
_cell.length_a   1.000
_cell.length_b   1.000
_cell.length_c   1.000
_cell.angle_alpha   90.00
_cell.angle_beta   90.00
_cell.angle_gamma   90.00
#
_symmetry.space_group_name_H-M   'P 1'
#
loop_
_entity.id
_entity.type
_entity.pdbx_description
1 polymer ?
#
loop_
_entity_poly.entity_id
_entity_poly.type
_entity_poly.pdbx_seq_one_letter_code
_entity_poly.pdbx_strand_id
1 'polypeptide(L)'
;MNANFKPLGLAAAVAAVTAGYAGITTAQEPSINGLGNVGLVPYYTVRDGFGTGVHITNTSEATQVVKVRLRRGTDSMDALDFNLILSPKDVWTGFLSTDGDNIVFTTQDESCTAPGRVNGQFTMPPIYRENAEEGYIEIIGMGQPVSESTPIAVAAKHTSEGVPADCAGVRSNFFANGDAGGPSQGVIDYDETYQISTVTGVPSGVTIYEAPENALKVSFFIRDSESGIEFGNEAFHLQNFLAEPSMTNQQTGLFSGDLEGFDYPDLNGGWVGVDRGKFNALRTAFGSASVINDWSANADLNVGTDWVITFPGQYTMLSLPHYFGSLFNEAVTCSRGDPATAGGGNDDLETAACDFRDIPATATFDVYDREEQQITQEEGGLVVSPQPPGQVTRTELPYEVNVVRWGVDPVLNSQNSDISVDVPDSPFGWAELAVTSMDANLAVCDATALSAGLTLGDTNTVTEDSVAAAAAAQDCTDLSTVNLIPKIGFVAWERGFPANPDANYGRIVEHSYGVAS
;
A
#
# COMPACT_ATOMS: atom_id res chain seq x y z
N MET A 1 -24.05 11.09 18.37
CA MET A 1 -25.04 10.03 18.66
C MET A 1 -24.30 8.72 18.53
N ASN A 2 -24.27 7.88 19.58
CA ASN A 2 -23.53 6.63 19.55
C ASN A 2 -24.21 5.68 18.56
N ALA A 3 -23.65 5.57 17.35
CA ALA A 3 -24.06 4.57 16.38
C ALA A 3 -23.57 3.21 16.89
N ASN A 4 -24.45 2.50 17.61
CA ASN A 4 -24.27 1.07 17.85
C ASN A 4 -24.37 0.36 16.51
N PHE A 5 -23.23 0.09 15.87
CA PHE A 5 -23.15 -0.78 14.71
C PHE A 5 -23.63 -2.17 15.11
N LYS A 6 -24.77 -2.59 14.54
CA LYS A 6 -25.21 -3.99 14.60
C LYS A 6 -24.25 -4.81 13.73
N PRO A 7 -23.80 -5.99 14.17
CA PRO A 7 -23.02 -6.89 13.33
C PRO A 7 -23.94 -7.41 12.22
N LEU A 8 -23.89 -6.78 11.05
CA LEU A 8 -24.54 -7.26 9.84
C LEU A 8 -23.52 -8.14 9.11
N GLY A 9 -24.03 -9.28 8.62
CA GLY A 9 -23.28 -10.50 8.36
C GLY A 9 -22.17 -10.39 7.32
N LEU A 10 -21.32 -11.43 7.31
CA LEU A 10 -20.28 -11.65 6.32
C LEU A 10 -20.73 -11.19 4.93
N ALA A 11 -20.17 -10.08 4.46
CA ALA A 11 -20.16 -9.74 3.05
C ALA A 11 -19.37 -10.85 2.33
N ALA A 12 -20.04 -11.56 1.41
CA ALA A 12 -19.37 -12.49 0.53
C ALA A 12 -18.72 -11.67 -0.58
N ALA A 13 -17.43 -11.35 -0.44
CA ALA A 13 -16.64 -10.82 -1.55
C ALA A 13 -16.66 -11.86 -2.68
N VAL A 14 -17.14 -11.46 -3.86
CA VAL A 14 -17.07 -12.32 -5.06
C VAL A 14 -15.63 -12.29 -5.55
N ALA A 15 -14.96 -13.43 -5.41
CA ALA A 15 -13.63 -13.70 -5.93
C ALA A 15 -13.62 -13.67 -7.47
N ALA A 16 -13.14 -12.58 -8.07
CA ALA A 16 -12.74 -12.55 -9.49
C ALA A 16 -11.23 -12.76 -9.57
N VAL A 17 -10.77 -13.65 -10.46
CA VAL A 17 -9.33 -13.89 -10.65
C VAL A 17 -8.71 -12.68 -11.34
N THR A 18 -7.71 -12.05 -10.72
CA THR A 18 -6.92 -10.95 -11.29
C THR A 18 -6.20 -11.40 -12.56
N ALA A 19 -6.83 -11.20 -13.73
CA ALA A 19 -6.32 -11.65 -15.03
C ALA A 19 -5.64 -10.53 -15.83
N GLY A 20 -5.65 -9.29 -15.35
CA GLY A 20 -5.21 -8.10 -16.10
C GLY A 20 -3.75 -8.13 -16.59
N TYR A 21 -2.88 -8.93 -15.95
CA TYR A 21 -1.45 -9.04 -16.27
C TYR A 21 -1.04 -10.38 -16.92
N ALA A 22 -1.98 -11.18 -17.40
CA ALA A 22 -1.68 -12.49 -17.97
C ALA A 22 -0.72 -12.41 -19.19
N GLY A 23 0.48 -13.00 -19.07
CA GLY A 23 1.43 -13.17 -20.19
C GLY A 23 2.78 -12.45 -20.05
N ILE A 24 3.01 -11.73 -18.96
CA ILE A 24 4.30 -11.08 -18.66
C ILE A 24 5.15 -12.04 -17.80
N THR A 25 6.26 -12.56 -18.34
CA THR A 25 7.22 -13.38 -17.56
C THR A 25 8.33 -12.49 -17.01
N THR A 26 8.42 -12.34 -15.69
CA THR A 26 9.42 -11.50 -15.00
C THR A 26 10.03 -12.22 -13.79
N ALA A 27 10.86 -11.54 -13.01
CA ALA A 27 11.42 -12.11 -11.77
C ALA A 27 10.39 -12.18 -10.63
N GLN A 28 9.31 -11.41 -10.73
CA GLN A 28 8.24 -11.32 -9.75
C GLN A 28 6.91 -11.49 -10.47
N GLU A 29 6.21 -12.57 -10.17
CA GLU A 29 5.06 -12.98 -10.97
C GLU A 29 3.75 -12.45 -10.35
N PRO A 30 2.96 -11.64 -11.09
CA PRO A 30 1.55 -11.45 -10.78
C PRO A 30 0.87 -12.81 -10.61
N SER A 31 0.06 -12.96 -9.58
CA SER A 31 -0.61 -14.23 -9.33
C SER A 31 -1.67 -14.53 -10.38
N ILE A 32 -1.61 -15.73 -10.96
CA ILE A 32 -2.61 -16.23 -11.92
C ILE A 32 -3.74 -16.98 -11.20
N ASN A 33 -3.54 -17.41 -9.95
CA ASN A 33 -4.51 -18.19 -9.18
C ASN A 33 -5.14 -17.43 -8.00
N GLY A 34 -4.83 -16.13 -7.87
CA GLY A 34 -5.33 -15.27 -6.79
C GLY A 34 -4.78 -15.60 -5.40
N LEU A 35 -3.62 -16.28 -5.33
CA LEU A 35 -2.84 -16.51 -4.10
C LEU A 35 -1.43 -15.95 -4.25
N GLY A 36 -0.88 -15.40 -3.17
CA GLY A 36 0.47 -14.84 -3.16
C GLY A 36 1.06 -14.77 -1.76
N ASN A 37 2.29 -14.28 -1.66
CA ASN A 37 2.87 -13.85 -0.38
C ASN A 37 2.87 -12.32 -0.25
N VAL A 38 2.37 -11.59 -1.25
CA VAL A 38 1.93 -10.19 -1.13
C VAL A 38 0.52 -10.04 -1.69
N GLY A 39 -0.28 -9.19 -1.06
CA GLY A 39 -1.54 -8.67 -1.59
C GLY A 39 -1.58 -7.15 -1.51
N LEU A 40 -1.87 -6.48 -2.62
CA LEU A 40 -2.01 -5.03 -2.70
C LEU A 40 -3.49 -4.68 -2.89
N VAL A 41 -4.10 -4.08 -1.86
CA VAL A 41 -5.44 -3.50 -1.99
C VAL A 41 -5.26 -2.13 -2.64
N PRO A 42 -5.74 -1.91 -3.87
CA PRO A 42 -5.40 -0.72 -4.65
C PRO A 42 -6.00 0.57 -4.08
N TYR A 43 -7.07 0.45 -3.27
CA TYR A 43 -7.76 1.60 -2.70
C TYR A 43 -8.41 1.27 -1.36
N TYR A 44 -8.23 2.15 -0.40
CA TYR A 44 -9.12 2.30 0.75
C TYR A 44 -9.61 3.74 0.83
N THR A 45 -10.80 3.92 1.39
CA THR A 45 -11.33 5.23 1.79
C THR A 45 -12.15 5.11 3.06
N VAL A 46 -12.10 6.16 3.88
CA VAL A 46 -12.99 6.40 5.04
C VAL A 46 -13.74 7.73 4.94
N ARG A 47 -13.70 8.36 3.77
CA ARG A 47 -14.31 9.67 3.54
C ARG A 47 -15.82 9.60 3.48
N ASP A 48 -16.49 10.67 3.87
CA ASP A 48 -17.90 10.92 3.52
C ASP A 48 -18.84 9.73 3.76
N GLY A 49 -18.63 8.98 4.85
CA GLY A 49 -19.44 7.83 5.21
C GLY A 49 -19.02 6.49 4.58
N PHE A 50 -17.96 6.47 3.77
CA PHE A 50 -17.33 5.24 3.32
C PHE A 50 -16.58 4.53 4.45
N GLY A 51 -16.49 3.21 4.33
CA GLY A 51 -15.54 2.39 5.07
C GLY A 51 -15.02 1.25 4.22
N THR A 52 -13.82 0.77 4.55
CA THR A 52 -13.12 -0.27 3.78
C THR A 52 -12.94 -1.52 4.62
N GLY A 53 -13.49 -2.64 4.17
CA GLY A 53 -13.26 -3.95 4.77
C GLY A 53 -12.12 -4.69 4.10
N VAL A 54 -11.35 -5.46 4.87
CA VAL A 54 -10.26 -6.30 4.39
C VAL A 54 -10.38 -7.69 5.00
N HIS A 55 -10.18 -8.71 4.16
CA HIS A 55 -10.18 -10.11 4.53
C HIS A 55 -8.83 -10.70 4.12
N ILE A 56 -8.13 -11.33 5.07
CA ILE A 56 -6.83 -11.96 4.85
C ILE A 56 -6.95 -13.41 5.31
N THR A 57 -6.81 -14.35 4.38
CA THR A 57 -6.90 -15.79 4.66
C THR A 57 -5.53 -16.42 4.46
N ASN A 58 -5.07 -17.14 5.48
CA ASN A 58 -3.98 -18.08 5.35
C ASN A 58 -4.52 -19.41 4.79
N THR A 59 -4.12 -19.78 3.57
CA THR A 59 -4.55 -21.04 2.95
C THR A 59 -3.60 -22.20 3.18
N SER A 60 -2.45 -22.01 3.84
CA SER A 60 -1.46 -23.07 4.07
C SER A 60 -1.68 -23.82 5.38
N GLU A 61 -0.88 -24.87 5.60
CA GLU A 61 -0.81 -25.62 6.86
C GLU A 61 0.21 -25.02 7.85
N ALA A 62 0.86 -23.90 7.48
CA ALA A 62 1.89 -23.24 8.27
C ALA A 62 1.38 -21.90 8.81
N THR A 63 1.80 -21.54 10.01
CA THR A 63 1.57 -20.22 10.59
C THR A 63 2.24 -19.16 9.72
N GLN A 64 1.51 -18.11 9.31
CA GLN A 64 2.06 -17.00 8.52
C GLN A 64 2.23 -15.78 9.40
N VAL A 65 3.41 -15.16 9.35
CA VAL A 65 3.64 -13.82 9.89
C VAL A 65 3.48 -12.83 8.73
N VAL A 66 2.62 -11.84 8.90
CA VAL A 66 2.20 -10.93 7.84
C VAL A 66 2.30 -9.48 8.32
N LYS A 67 2.99 -8.63 7.56
CA LYS A 67 2.98 -7.17 7.74
C LYS A 67 1.78 -6.59 7.02
N VAL A 68 0.96 -5.82 7.72
CA VAL A 68 -0.15 -5.04 7.14
C VAL A 68 0.20 -3.56 7.27
N ARG A 69 0.17 -2.82 6.16
CA ARG A 69 0.44 -1.37 6.14
C ARG A 69 -0.59 -0.60 5.35
N LEU A 70 -1.03 0.51 5.90
CA LEU A 70 -1.89 1.48 5.24
C LEU A 70 -1.02 2.65 4.80
N ARG A 71 -0.99 2.88 3.50
CA ARG A 71 -0.20 3.94 2.87
C ARG A 71 -1.11 5.11 2.55
N ARG A 72 -0.68 6.35 2.80
CA ARG A 72 -1.43 7.53 2.34
C ARG A 72 -1.42 7.63 0.82
N GLY A 73 -2.54 8.02 0.22
CA GLY A 73 -2.63 8.18 -1.23
C GLY A 73 -1.75 9.29 -1.81
N THR A 74 -1.38 10.31 -1.02
CA THR A 74 -0.63 11.46 -1.53
C THR A 74 0.86 11.19 -1.74
N ASP A 75 1.48 10.38 -0.87
CA ASP A 75 2.94 10.21 -0.82
C ASP A 75 3.44 8.86 -0.26
N SER A 76 2.53 7.93 0.05
CA SER A 76 2.86 6.62 0.63
C SER A 76 3.57 6.62 1.98
N MET A 77 3.52 7.72 2.72
CA MET A 77 3.96 7.65 4.11
C MET A 77 3.09 6.64 4.87
N ASP A 78 3.75 5.89 5.77
CA ASP A 78 3.14 4.80 6.52
C ASP A 78 2.14 5.37 7.54
N ALA A 79 0.85 5.31 7.21
CA ALA A 79 -0.20 5.89 8.03
C ALA A 79 -0.55 4.99 9.22
N LEU A 80 -0.41 3.68 9.06
CA LEU A 80 -0.63 2.68 10.10
C LEU A 80 -0.07 1.34 9.66
N ASP A 81 0.74 0.73 10.52
CA ASP A 81 1.22 -0.63 10.32
C ASP A 81 1.09 -1.51 11.57
N PHE A 82 0.98 -2.82 11.34
CA PHE A 82 1.06 -3.84 12.37
C PHE A 82 1.41 -5.20 11.75
N ASN A 83 1.94 -6.09 12.58
CA ASN A 83 2.12 -7.50 12.24
C ASN A 83 0.87 -8.29 12.64
N LEU A 84 0.41 -9.15 11.75
CA LEU A 84 -0.69 -10.10 11.91
C LEU A 84 -0.12 -11.51 11.83
N ILE A 85 -0.48 -12.35 12.79
CA ILE A 85 0.02 -13.73 12.87
C ILE A 85 -1.17 -14.67 12.71
N LEU A 86 -1.21 -15.32 11.55
CA LEU A 86 -2.29 -16.21 11.14
C LEU A 86 -1.87 -17.65 11.38
N SER A 87 -2.59 -18.36 12.24
CA SER A 87 -2.41 -19.79 12.43
C SER A 87 -2.76 -20.58 11.13
N PRO A 88 -2.47 -21.88 11.03
CA PRO A 88 -2.85 -22.66 9.84
C PRO A 88 -4.35 -22.57 9.54
N LYS A 89 -4.71 -22.29 8.27
CA LYS A 89 -6.09 -22.14 7.78
C LYS A 89 -6.91 -21.00 8.42
N ASP A 90 -6.22 -20.06 9.04
CA ASP A 90 -6.84 -18.95 9.73
C ASP A 90 -7.37 -17.87 8.77
N VAL A 91 -8.39 -17.15 9.19
CA VAL A 91 -9.00 -16.05 8.44
C VAL A 91 -9.11 -14.87 9.36
N TRP A 92 -8.49 -13.76 8.98
CA TRP A 92 -8.62 -12.51 9.69
C TRP A 92 -9.46 -11.52 8.89
N THR A 93 -10.32 -10.78 9.59
CA THR A 93 -11.15 -9.74 9.00
C THR A 93 -11.06 -8.46 9.81
N GLY A 94 -11.15 -7.33 9.13
CA GLY A 94 -11.41 -6.08 9.82
C GLY A 94 -11.82 -4.97 8.88
N PHE A 95 -12.07 -3.81 9.47
CA PHE A 95 -12.80 -2.71 8.87
C PHE A 95 -12.19 -1.37 9.25
N LEU A 96 -11.79 -0.61 8.24
CA LEU A 96 -11.28 0.74 8.34
C LEU A 96 -12.43 1.74 8.25
N SER A 97 -12.51 2.65 9.23
CA SER A 97 -13.56 3.68 9.30
C SER A 97 -13.10 4.87 10.14
N THR A 98 -13.93 5.90 10.21
CA THR A 98 -13.74 7.03 11.14
C THR A 98 -14.37 6.75 12.51
N ASP A 99 -13.68 7.16 13.58
CA ASP A 99 -14.21 7.24 14.95
C ASP A 99 -13.94 8.63 15.52
N GLY A 100 -14.94 9.51 15.39
CA GLY A 100 -14.77 10.94 15.62
C GLY A 100 -13.76 11.52 14.62
N ASP A 101 -12.74 12.20 15.13
CA ASP A 101 -11.66 12.74 14.31
C ASP A 101 -10.59 11.69 13.99
N ASN A 102 -10.67 10.46 14.49
CA ASN A 102 -9.65 9.43 14.25
C ASN A 102 -10.00 8.54 13.06
N ILE A 103 -8.97 7.97 12.44
CA ILE A 103 -9.13 6.82 11.53
C ILE A 103 -8.75 5.57 12.31
N VAL A 104 -9.65 4.58 12.34
CA VAL A 104 -9.48 3.36 13.12
C VAL A 104 -9.66 2.12 12.26
N PHE A 105 -8.74 1.19 12.40
CA PHE A 105 -8.87 -0.17 11.89
C PHE A 105 -9.45 -1.05 13.00
N THR A 106 -10.69 -1.47 12.84
CA THR A 106 -11.41 -2.29 13.82
C THR A 106 -11.45 -3.74 13.40
N THR A 107 -11.24 -4.67 14.33
CA THR A 107 -11.39 -6.10 14.10
C THR A 107 -12.01 -6.77 15.33
N GLN A 108 -12.86 -7.77 15.08
CA GLN A 108 -13.39 -8.69 16.12
C GLN A 108 -12.69 -10.06 16.06
N ASP A 109 -11.80 -10.24 15.10
CA ASP A 109 -11.09 -11.49 14.89
C ASP A 109 -10.05 -11.72 15.99
N GLU A 110 -9.82 -12.95 16.46
CA GLU A 110 -8.96 -13.20 17.63
C GLU A 110 -7.49 -13.53 17.28
N SER A 111 -7.10 -13.59 16.00
CA SER A 111 -5.70 -13.79 15.62
C SER A 111 -4.78 -12.74 16.25
N CYS A 112 -3.59 -13.19 16.65
CA CYS A 112 -2.65 -12.33 17.35
C CYS A 112 -2.08 -11.24 16.43
N THR A 113 -1.87 -10.06 17.01
CA THR A 113 -1.28 -8.90 16.33
C THR A 113 -0.18 -8.28 17.18
N ALA A 114 0.81 -7.66 16.52
CA ALA A 114 1.86 -6.88 17.15
C ALA A 114 1.96 -5.50 16.47
N PRO A 115 1.70 -4.38 17.18
CA PRO A 115 1.32 -4.32 18.59
C PRO A 115 -0.06 -4.97 18.84
N GLY A 116 -0.37 -5.22 20.11
CA GLY A 116 -1.70 -5.69 20.47
C GLY A 116 -2.72 -4.55 20.33
N ARG A 117 -3.86 -4.83 19.71
CA ARG A 117 -4.98 -3.88 19.59
C ARG A 117 -5.52 -3.43 20.96
N VAL A 118 -6.03 -2.20 21.00
CA VAL A 118 -6.71 -1.64 22.18
C VAL A 118 -8.21 -1.60 21.89
N ASN A 119 -9.02 -2.29 22.71
CA ASN A 119 -10.47 -2.38 22.53
C ASN A 119 -10.92 -2.85 21.13
N GLY A 120 -10.17 -3.76 20.50
CA GLY A 120 -10.49 -4.26 19.17
C GLY A 120 -10.04 -3.34 18.02
N GLN A 121 -9.26 -2.30 18.30
CA GLN A 121 -8.92 -1.26 17.33
C GLN A 121 -7.41 -0.98 17.26
N PHE A 122 -6.99 -0.57 16.07
CA PHE A 122 -5.76 0.18 15.82
C PHE A 122 -6.14 1.59 15.42
N THR A 123 -5.63 2.58 16.12
CA THR A 123 -5.86 4.00 15.79
C THR A 123 -4.66 4.50 14.99
N MET A 124 -4.90 5.13 13.84
CA MET A 124 -3.83 5.77 13.07
C MET A 124 -3.10 6.80 13.93
N PRO A 125 -1.76 6.73 14.04
CA PRO A 125 -0.97 7.71 14.77
C PRO A 125 -1.05 9.10 14.13
N PRO A 126 -0.90 10.19 14.92
CA PRO A 126 -0.99 11.55 14.40
C PRO A 126 0.06 11.93 13.33
N ILE A 127 1.26 11.35 13.41
CA ILE A 127 2.44 11.79 12.63
C ILE A 127 2.27 11.66 11.11
N TYR A 128 1.37 10.78 10.65
CA TYR A 128 0.98 10.65 9.24
C TYR A 128 -0.53 10.51 9.06
N ARG A 129 -1.31 11.12 9.96
CA ARG A 129 -2.76 11.09 9.87
C ARG A 129 -3.30 11.99 8.77
N GLU A 130 -2.69 13.15 8.59
CA GLU A 130 -3.17 14.15 7.62
C GLU A 130 -3.11 13.55 6.20
N ASN A 131 -4.20 13.68 5.44
CA ASN A 131 -4.37 13.10 4.11
C ASN A 131 -4.36 11.55 4.07
N ALA A 132 -4.56 10.88 5.21
CA ALA A 132 -4.67 9.42 5.30
C ALA A 132 -6.11 8.91 5.20
N GLU A 133 -7.09 9.75 4.86
CA GLU A 133 -8.47 9.32 4.68
C GLU A 133 -8.64 8.37 3.49
N GLU A 134 -7.71 8.41 2.54
CA GLU A 134 -7.70 7.59 1.32
C GLU A 134 -6.27 7.18 0.97
N GLY A 135 -6.11 5.98 0.42
CA GLY A 135 -4.80 5.42 0.11
C GLY A 135 -4.87 3.98 -0.38
N TYR A 136 -3.82 3.19 -0.17
CA TYR A 136 -3.79 1.76 -0.52
C TYR A 136 -3.19 0.92 0.62
N ILE A 137 -3.37 -0.40 0.56
CA ILE A 137 -2.92 -1.31 1.64
C ILE A 137 -1.91 -2.31 1.09
N GLU A 138 -0.79 -2.45 1.79
CA GLU A 138 0.23 -3.47 1.56
C GLU A 138 0.04 -4.59 2.57
N ILE A 139 -0.07 -5.82 2.09
CA ILE A 139 -0.10 -7.03 2.93
C ILE A 139 1.05 -7.91 2.47
N ILE A 140 2.11 -8.00 3.27
CA ILE A 140 3.37 -8.66 2.91
C ILE A 140 3.63 -9.79 3.90
N GLY A 141 3.68 -11.03 3.42
CA GLY A 141 4.16 -12.16 4.19
C GLY A 141 5.63 -11.94 4.56
N MET A 142 5.95 -12.01 5.85
CA MET A 142 7.30 -11.85 6.38
C MET A 142 8.02 -13.19 6.45
N GLY A 143 7.29 -14.28 6.68
CA GLY A 143 7.84 -15.62 6.80
C GLY A 143 6.89 -16.58 7.49
N GLN A 144 7.32 -17.83 7.57
CA GLN A 144 6.63 -18.88 8.31
C GLN A 144 7.63 -19.66 9.16
N PRO A 145 7.22 -20.20 10.33
CA PRO A 145 8.13 -20.99 11.14
C PRO A 145 8.41 -22.34 10.44
N VAL A 146 9.65 -22.80 10.52
CA VAL A 146 10.07 -24.11 9.94
C VAL A 146 9.32 -25.32 10.53
N SER A 147 8.59 -25.12 11.64
CA SER A 147 7.74 -26.14 12.25
C SER A 147 6.62 -25.51 13.09
N GLU A 148 5.43 -26.09 12.99
CA GLU A 148 4.27 -25.76 13.84
C GLU A 148 4.43 -26.14 15.32
N SER A 149 5.57 -26.71 15.70
CA SER A 149 5.93 -26.99 17.11
C SER A 149 6.81 -25.91 17.73
N THR A 150 7.21 -24.90 16.96
CA THR A 150 8.01 -23.76 17.43
C THR A 150 7.20 -22.83 18.33
N PRO A 151 7.88 -22.00 19.16
CA PRO A 151 7.21 -21.09 20.10
C PRO A 151 6.09 -20.24 19.50
N ILE A 152 6.34 -19.52 18.40
CA ILE A 152 5.34 -18.60 17.84
C ILE A 152 4.12 -19.36 17.28
N ALA A 153 4.34 -20.49 16.60
CA ALA A 153 3.26 -21.29 16.02
C ALA A 153 2.34 -21.86 17.09
N VAL A 154 2.92 -22.39 18.18
CA VAL A 154 2.14 -22.92 19.31
C VAL A 154 1.36 -21.80 20.01
N ALA A 155 1.96 -20.61 20.17
CA ALA A 155 1.33 -19.47 20.81
C ALA A 155 0.21 -18.85 19.97
N ALA A 156 0.37 -18.79 18.64
CA ALA A 156 -0.60 -18.20 17.71
C ALA A 156 -1.78 -19.14 17.40
N LYS A 157 -1.61 -20.45 17.61
CA LYS A 157 -2.65 -21.43 17.30
C LYS A 157 -3.89 -21.25 18.17
N HIS A 158 -5.05 -21.20 17.52
CA HIS A 158 -6.34 -21.18 18.17
C HIS A 158 -6.58 -22.46 18.99
N THR A 159 -7.02 -22.26 20.23
CA THR A 159 -7.40 -23.30 21.18
C THR A 159 -8.85 -23.76 20.97
N SER A 160 -9.33 -24.72 21.77
CA SER A 160 -10.74 -25.13 21.76
C SER A 160 -11.72 -24.00 22.08
N GLU A 161 -11.24 -22.96 22.73
CA GLU A 161 -11.94 -21.75 23.13
C GLU A 161 -12.09 -20.76 21.96
N GLY A 162 -11.46 -21.02 20.81
CA GLY A 162 -11.54 -20.16 19.63
C GLY A 162 -10.71 -18.88 19.74
N VAL A 163 -9.68 -18.87 20.61
CA VAL A 163 -8.69 -17.79 20.73
C VAL A 163 -7.26 -18.37 20.69
N PRO A 164 -6.24 -17.62 20.25
CA PRO A 164 -4.86 -18.06 20.30
C PRO A 164 -4.38 -18.40 21.71
N ALA A 165 -3.45 -19.34 21.81
CA ALA A 165 -2.97 -19.84 23.11
C ALA A 165 -2.24 -18.76 23.94
N ASP A 166 -1.46 -17.87 23.31
CA ASP A 166 -0.70 -16.84 24.02
C ASP A 166 -0.29 -15.64 23.13
N CYS A 167 -1.20 -14.70 22.88
CA CYS A 167 -0.85 -13.49 22.11
C CYS A 167 0.14 -12.55 22.80
N ALA A 168 0.36 -12.66 24.11
CA ALA A 168 1.45 -11.91 24.75
C ALA A 168 2.81 -12.54 24.40
N GLY A 169 2.89 -13.87 24.39
CA GLY A 169 4.01 -14.62 23.84
C GLY A 169 4.26 -14.29 22.38
N VAL A 170 3.26 -14.32 21.51
CA VAL A 170 3.44 -13.95 20.08
C VAL A 170 4.06 -12.55 19.95
N ARG A 171 3.51 -11.56 20.66
CA ARG A 171 4.01 -10.17 20.63
C ARG A 171 5.45 -10.03 21.11
N SER A 172 5.92 -10.89 22.01
CA SER A 172 7.30 -10.84 22.51
C SER A 172 8.35 -11.02 21.42
N ASN A 173 8.01 -11.70 20.31
CA ASN A 173 8.91 -11.90 19.17
C ASN A 173 9.23 -10.61 18.39
N PHE A 174 8.43 -9.55 18.56
CA PHE A 174 8.55 -8.31 17.77
C PHE A 174 9.13 -7.13 18.56
N PHE A 175 9.80 -7.41 19.67
CA PHE A 175 10.68 -6.45 20.33
C PHE A 175 12.03 -6.36 19.59
N ALA A 176 12.74 -5.25 19.72
CA ALA A 176 14.09 -5.10 19.19
C ALA A 176 15.13 -5.79 20.09
N ASN A 177 16.29 -6.16 19.54
CA ASN A 177 17.44 -6.69 20.27
C ASN A 177 17.15 -8.01 21.03
N GLY A 178 16.49 -8.96 20.37
CA GLY A 178 16.35 -10.32 20.88
C GLY A 178 17.71 -11.02 21.03
N ASP A 179 17.78 -12.03 21.89
CA ASP A 179 19.00 -12.81 22.12
C ASP A 179 18.72 -14.31 22.05
N ALA A 180 19.37 -15.00 21.10
CA ALA A 180 19.28 -16.44 20.94
C ALA A 180 19.69 -17.22 22.21
N GLY A 181 20.57 -16.65 23.06
CA GLY A 181 21.00 -17.22 24.33
C GLY A 181 20.04 -16.99 25.51
N GLY A 182 19.06 -16.10 25.34
CA GLY A 182 18.11 -15.65 26.36
C GLY A 182 18.74 -14.76 27.47
N PRO A 183 17.92 -13.99 28.22
CA PRO A 183 16.45 -13.99 28.23
C PRO A 183 15.82 -12.81 27.45
N SER A 184 16.55 -12.13 26.56
CA SER A 184 15.99 -11.00 25.81
C SER A 184 15.02 -11.50 24.73
N GLN A 185 13.74 -11.12 24.85
CA GLN A 185 12.73 -11.34 23.82
C GLN A 185 12.97 -10.43 22.61
N GLY A 186 12.49 -10.83 21.43
CA GLY A 186 12.47 -9.98 20.26
C GLY A 186 13.09 -10.61 19.02
N VAL A 187 13.27 -9.78 18.00
CA VAL A 187 13.94 -10.13 16.76
C VAL A 187 15.44 -10.25 17.00
N ILE A 188 16.02 -11.36 16.53
CA ILE A 188 17.46 -11.67 16.62
C ILE A 188 18.12 -11.42 15.27
N ASP A 189 17.49 -11.94 14.22
CA ASP A 189 17.94 -11.84 12.82
C ASP A 189 16.70 -11.90 11.89
N TYR A 190 16.88 -11.74 10.58
CA TYR A 190 15.79 -11.77 9.60
C TYR A 190 15.01 -13.10 9.61
N ASP A 191 15.63 -14.19 10.08
CA ASP A 191 15.08 -15.54 10.15
C ASP A 191 14.96 -16.09 11.58
N GLU A 192 15.22 -15.30 12.62
CA GLU A 192 15.19 -15.75 14.02
C GLU A 192 14.54 -14.74 14.97
N THR A 193 13.67 -15.23 15.85
CA THR A 193 13.08 -14.45 16.96
C THR A 193 13.09 -15.23 18.26
N TYR A 194 13.14 -14.54 19.40
CA TYR A 194 13.01 -15.14 20.73
C TYR A 194 11.67 -14.80 21.38
N GLN A 195 10.89 -15.83 21.70
CA GLN A 195 9.62 -15.71 22.41
C GLN A 195 9.77 -15.91 23.91
N ILE A 196 9.09 -15.06 24.71
CA ILE A 196 8.80 -15.31 26.12
C ILE A 196 7.31 -15.59 26.28
N SER A 197 6.98 -16.86 26.55
CA SER A 197 5.64 -17.28 26.91
C SER A 197 5.18 -16.69 28.24
N THR A 198 3.91 -16.34 28.31
CA THR A 198 3.20 -15.89 29.51
C THR A 198 2.20 -16.94 30.03
N VAL A 199 2.02 -18.04 29.31
CA VAL A 199 1.03 -19.09 29.59
C VAL A 199 1.70 -20.45 29.80
N THR A 200 1.31 -21.16 30.85
CA THR A 200 1.79 -22.52 31.12
C THR A 200 1.45 -23.48 29.97
N GLY A 201 2.46 -24.16 29.43
CA GLY A 201 2.29 -25.14 28.35
C GLY A 201 2.59 -24.59 26.95
N VAL A 202 2.71 -23.27 26.80
CA VAL A 202 3.26 -22.64 25.60
C VAL A 202 4.76 -22.45 25.78
N PRO A 203 5.61 -22.88 24.83
CA PRO A 203 7.07 -22.78 24.99
C PRO A 203 7.58 -21.35 24.82
N SER A 204 8.63 -21.03 25.57
CA SER A 204 9.54 -19.91 25.31
C SER A 204 10.77 -20.44 24.55
N GLY A 205 11.40 -19.59 23.74
CA GLY A 205 12.62 -19.93 23.03
C GLY A 205 12.70 -19.32 21.63
N VAL A 206 13.71 -19.77 20.89
CA VAL A 206 13.94 -19.33 19.52
C VAL A 206 12.93 -19.98 18.57
N THR A 207 12.41 -19.18 17.65
CA THR A 207 11.76 -19.63 16.42
C THR A 207 12.68 -19.32 15.25
N ILE A 208 12.88 -20.31 14.37
CA ILE A 208 13.56 -20.14 13.07
C ILE A 208 12.48 -20.08 11.99
N TYR A 209 12.63 -19.17 11.04
CA TYR A 209 11.69 -18.93 9.94
C TYR A 209 12.28 -19.35 8.60
N GLU A 210 11.39 -19.64 7.66
CA GLU A 210 11.69 -19.78 6.23
C GLU A 210 10.83 -18.81 5.43
N ALA A 211 11.13 -18.68 4.14
CA ALA A 211 10.44 -17.78 3.24
C ALA A 211 8.91 -18.02 3.26
N PRO A 212 8.09 -16.96 3.16
CA PRO A 212 6.65 -17.09 3.20
C PRO A 212 6.13 -17.81 1.94
N GLU A 213 5.28 -18.82 2.16
CA GLU A 213 4.55 -19.48 1.09
C GLU A 213 3.60 -18.51 0.36
N ASN A 214 3.23 -18.83 -0.88
CA ASN A 214 2.15 -18.14 -1.60
C ASN A 214 0.77 -18.55 -1.05
N ALA A 215 0.57 -18.34 0.24
CA ALA A 215 -0.54 -18.85 1.03
C ALA A 215 -1.65 -17.82 1.23
N LEU A 216 -1.38 -16.53 1.01
CA LEU A 216 -2.32 -15.48 1.34
C LEU A 216 -3.36 -15.30 0.23
N LYS A 217 -4.62 -15.35 0.63
CA LYS A 217 -5.75 -14.82 -0.14
C LYS A 217 -6.20 -13.53 0.51
N VAL A 218 -6.26 -12.45 -0.26
CA VAL A 218 -6.69 -11.13 0.20
C VAL A 218 -7.85 -10.65 -0.66
N SER A 219 -8.92 -10.22 -0.01
CA SER A 219 -10.02 -9.52 -0.65
C SER A 219 -10.40 -8.28 0.16
N PHE A 220 -11.04 -7.33 -0.50
CA PHE A 220 -11.47 -6.08 0.13
C PHE A 220 -12.87 -5.71 -0.34
N PHE A 221 -13.52 -4.83 0.41
CA PHE A 221 -14.70 -4.13 -0.05
C PHE A 221 -14.69 -2.69 0.42
N ILE A 222 -15.33 -1.81 -0.34
CA ILE A 222 -15.59 -0.41 0.01
C ILE A 222 -17.09 -0.25 0.08
N ARG A 223 -17.57 0.27 1.20
CA ARG A 223 -19.00 0.41 1.47
C ARG A 223 -19.33 1.84 1.80
N ASP A 224 -20.31 2.39 1.08
CA ASP A 224 -20.97 3.63 1.47
C ASP A 224 -22.04 3.32 2.52
N SER A 225 -21.92 3.93 3.70
CA SER A 225 -22.91 3.76 4.77
C SER A 225 -24.22 4.52 4.52
N GLU A 226 -24.22 5.55 3.69
CA GLU A 226 -25.40 6.36 3.37
C GLU A 226 -26.28 5.67 2.32
N SER A 227 -25.72 5.29 1.17
CA SER A 227 -26.47 4.58 0.13
C SER A 227 -26.63 3.08 0.40
N GLY A 228 -25.74 2.49 1.20
CA GLY A 228 -25.68 1.05 1.44
C GLY A 228 -25.05 0.25 0.30
N ILE A 229 -24.52 0.92 -0.74
CA ILE A 229 -23.80 0.28 -1.84
C ILE A 229 -22.45 -0.24 -1.33
N GLU A 230 -22.09 -1.43 -1.78
CA GLU A 230 -20.80 -2.06 -1.47
C GLU A 230 -20.15 -2.58 -2.76
N PHE A 231 -18.87 -2.26 -2.92
CA PHE A 231 -18.02 -2.71 -4.00
C PHE A 231 -16.96 -3.65 -3.43
N GLY A 232 -16.82 -4.87 -3.95
CA GLY A 232 -15.81 -5.81 -3.44
C GLY A 232 -15.05 -6.49 -4.57
N ASN A 233 -13.76 -6.75 -4.33
CA ASN A 233 -12.91 -7.51 -5.25
C ASN A 233 -11.72 -8.16 -4.49
N GLU A 234 -10.91 -8.91 -5.22
CA GLU A 234 -9.62 -9.41 -4.77
C GLU A 234 -8.54 -8.33 -4.83
N ALA A 235 -7.55 -8.44 -3.94
CA ALA A 235 -6.33 -7.64 -4.02
C ALA A 235 -5.45 -8.11 -5.20
N PHE A 236 -4.49 -7.28 -5.61
CA PHE A 236 -3.46 -7.69 -6.56
C PHE A 236 -2.42 -8.54 -5.84
N HIS A 237 -2.32 -9.83 -6.16
CA HIS A 237 -1.37 -10.74 -5.52
C HIS A 237 -0.06 -10.86 -6.30
N LEU A 238 1.04 -10.97 -5.55
CA LEU A 238 2.35 -11.31 -6.08
C LEU A 238 2.84 -12.62 -5.47
N GLN A 239 3.47 -13.44 -6.29
CA GLN A 239 4.04 -14.70 -5.86
C GLN A 239 5.55 -14.59 -5.72
N ASN A 240 6.10 -15.30 -4.71
CA ASN A 240 7.53 -15.43 -4.46
C ASN A 240 8.23 -14.06 -4.33
N PHE A 241 7.55 -13.08 -3.74
CA PHE A 241 8.09 -11.73 -3.56
C PHE A 241 9.35 -11.77 -2.70
N LEU A 242 9.24 -12.31 -1.49
CA LEU A 242 10.37 -12.62 -0.62
C LEU A 242 10.85 -14.05 -0.85
N ALA A 243 12.15 -14.21 -1.06
CA ALA A 243 12.87 -15.47 -1.17
C ALA A 243 13.53 -15.90 0.15
N GLU A 244 13.65 -14.98 1.10
CA GLU A 244 14.12 -15.19 2.47
C GLU A 244 13.05 -14.66 3.44
N PRO A 245 12.99 -15.13 4.69
CA PRO A 245 12.15 -14.49 5.70
C PRO A 245 12.66 -13.06 5.99
N SER A 246 11.79 -12.22 6.55
CA SER A 246 12.12 -10.85 6.92
C SER A 246 11.38 -10.49 8.21
N MET A 247 11.80 -11.11 9.30
CA MET A 247 11.30 -10.80 10.63
C MET A 247 11.82 -9.45 11.10
N THR A 248 10.93 -8.53 11.45
CA THR A 248 11.27 -7.17 11.88
C THR A 248 10.57 -6.81 13.18
N ASN A 249 11.20 -5.94 13.95
CA ASN A 249 10.65 -5.48 15.21
C ASN A 249 9.62 -4.37 14.99
N GLN A 250 8.78 -4.15 16.01
CA GLN A 250 7.71 -3.16 16.00
C GLN A 250 7.92 -2.08 17.08
N GLN A 251 9.18 -1.79 17.44
CA GLN A 251 9.53 -0.79 18.46
C GLN A 251 10.21 0.44 17.87
N THR A 252 11.12 0.21 16.94
CA THR A 252 12.00 1.21 16.35
C THR A 252 12.08 1.02 14.84
N GLY A 253 12.61 2.02 14.16
CA GLY A 253 12.67 2.07 12.70
C GLY A 253 13.94 2.76 12.20
N LEU A 254 14.00 2.97 10.90
CA LEU A 254 15.14 3.51 10.19
C LEU A 254 15.60 4.86 10.77
N PHE A 255 14.65 5.71 11.20
CA PHE A 255 14.96 7.03 11.75
C PHE A 255 15.57 7.01 13.16
N SER A 256 15.51 5.86 13.84
CA SER A 256 16.28 5.58 15.05
C SER A 256 17.60 4.85 14.77
N GLY A 257 17.99 4.71 13.51
CA GLY A 257 19.17 3.96 13.09
C GLY A 257 18.99 2.44 13.20
N ASP A 258 17.74 1.97 13.33
CA ASP A 258 17.39 0.57 13.42
C ASP A 258 17.01 0.03 12.03
N LEU A 259 17.87 -0.83 11.48
CA LEU A 259 17.69 -1.44 10.16
C LEU A 259 16.81 -2.71 10.20
N GLU A 260 16.45 -3.14 11.40
CA GLU A 260 15.65 -4.34 11.69
C GLU A 260 14.21 -3.97 12.09
N GLY A 261 13.87 -2.69 11.90
CA GLY A 261 12.68 -2.04 12.41
C GLY A 261 11.44 -2.15 11.54
N PHE A 262 10.38 -1.48 11.99
CA PHE A 262 9.04 -1.60 11.42
C PHE A 262 8.91 -1.16 9.97
N ASP A 263 9.89 -0.43 9.42
CA ASP A 263 9.96 0.01 8.02
C ASP A 263 10.13 -1.16 7.04
N TYR A 264 10.60 -2.32 7.51
CA TYR A 264 10.80 -3.52 6.69
C TYR A 264 9.83 -4.66 7.09
N PRO A 265 9.58 -5.67 6.22
CA PRO A 265 9.86 -5.65 4.77
C PRO A 265 8.99 -4.60 4.06
N ASP A 266 9.41 -4.09 2.91
CA ASP A 266 8.70 -3.10 2.10
C ASP A 266 8.54 -3.57 0.64
N LEU A 267 8.02 -2.73 -0.26
CA LEU A 267 7.87 -3.08 -1.69
C LEU A 267 9.20 -3.13 -2.47
N ASN A 268 10.32 -2.79 -1.82
CA ASN A 268 11.66 -3.03 -2.34
C ASN A 268 12.33 -4.28 -1.75
N GLY A 269 11.71 -4.98 -0.79
CA GLY A 269 12.09 -6.32 -0.36
C GLY A 269 12.15 -6.52 1.15
N GLY A 270 13.02 -7.44 1.58
CA GLY A 270 13.18 -7.83 2.97
C GLY A 270 13.99 -6.84 3.82
N TRP A 271 14.76 -7.39 4.75
CA TRP A 271 15.68 -6.66 5.64
C TRP A 271 16.76 -5.91 4.86
N VAL A 272 17.33 -4.85 5.45
CA VAL A 272 18.46 -4.14 4.82
C VAL A 272 19.62 -5.11 4.56
N GLY A 273 19.99 -5.25 3.29
CA GLY A 273 21.03 -6.21 2.86
C GLY A 273 20.54 -7.64 2.59
N VAL A 274 19.27 -7.95 2.85
CA VAL A 274 18.65 -9.27 2.62
C VAL A 274 17.47 -9.12 1.66
N ASP A 275 17.58 -9.77 0.50
CA ASP A 275 16.49 -9.87 -0.48
C ASP A 275 15.88 -8.52 -0.93
N ARG A 276 16.74 -7.50 -1.08
CA ARG A 276 16.41 -6.15 -1.56
C ARG A 276 16.37 -6.05 -3.09
N GLY A 277 15.88 -4.92 -3.61
CA GLY A 277 15.80 -4.63 -5.05
C GLY A 277 14.52 -5.14 -5.74
N LYS A 278 13.52 -5.58 -4.97
CA LYS A 278 12.27 -6.14 -5.49
C LYS A 278 11.40 -5.11 -6.20
N PHE A 279 11.57 -3.83 -5.90
CA PHE A 279 10.76 -2.80 -6.52
C PHE A 279 10.97 -2.76 -8.03
N ASN A 280 12.19 -2.99 -8.53
CA ASN A 280 12.48 -3.07 -9.97
C ASN A 280 11.73 -4.23 -10.65
N ALA A 281 11.58 -5.36 -9.96
CA ALA A 281 10.79 -6.47 -10.46
C ALA A 281 9.30 -6.11 -10.47
N LEU A 282 8.80 -5.43 -9.43
CA LEU A 282 7.43 -4.90 -9.37
C LEU A 282 7.13 -3.91 -10.51
N ARG A 283 8.05 -2.98 -10.80
CA ARG A 283 7.97 -2.05 -11.94
C ARG A 283 7.83 -2.78 -13.26
N THR A 284 8.46 -3.95 -13.40
CA THR A 284 8.34 -4.76 -14.63
C THR A 284 7.04 -5.57 -14.64
N ALA A 285 6.62 -6.12 -13.50
CA ALA A 285 5.43 -6.95 -13.36
C ALA A 285 4.13 -6.17 -13.55
N PHE A 286 4.06 -4.95 -12.98
CA PHE A 286 2.86 -4.09 -13.02
C PHE A 286 3.01 -2.84 -13.86
N GLY A 287 4.17 -2.59 -14.46
CA GLY A 287 4.40 -1.43 -15.30
C GLY A 287 3.98 -1.64 -16.74
N SER A 288 2.67 -1.52 -17.00
CA SER A 288 2.13 -1.51 -18.36
C SER A 288 2.36 -0.17 -19.06
N ALA A 289 2.08 -0.07 -20.37
CA ALA A 289 2.06 1.22 -21.06
C ALA A 289 0.79 2.02 -20.72
N SER A 290 -0.35 1.32 -20.67
CA SER A 290 -1.66 1.95 -20.50
C SER A 290 -2.60 1.15 -19.59
N VAL A 291 -3.66 1.82 -19.17
CA VAL A 291 -4.80 1.29 -18.43
C VAL A 291 -6.04 1.40 -19.32
N ILE A 292 -6.81 0.32 -19.44
CA ILE A 292 -7.96 0.24 -20.34
C ILE A 292 -9.18 -0.20 -19.56
N ASN A 293 -10.28 0.54 -19.66
CA ASN A 293 -11.56 0.16 -19.07
C ASN A 293 -12.76 0.87 -19.73
N ASP A 294 -13.95 0.46 -19.31
CA ASP A 294 -15.21 1.13 -19.65
C ASP A 294 -15.41 2.40 -18.80
N TRP A 295 -16.09 3.39 -19.35
CA TRP A 295 -16.51 4.60 -18.64
C TRP A 295 -17.97 4.95 -18.94
N SER A 296 -18.62 5.64 -18.01
CA SER A 296 -19.95 6.22 -18.27
C SER A 296 -20.18 7.51 -17.47
N ALA A 297 -20.76 8.48 -18.16
CA ALA A 297 -21.18 9.77 -17.64
C ALA A 297 -22.70 9.98 -17.81
N ASN A 298 -23.48 8.89 -17.81
CA ASN A 298 -24.89 8.92 -18.20
C ASN A 298 -25.78 9.46 -17.08
N ALA A 299 -25.88 10.78 -17.01
CA ALA A 299 -26.71 11.51 -16.06
C ALA A 299 -28.21 11.17 -16.18
N ASP A 300 -28.73 10.90 -17.39
CA ASP A 300 -30.14 10.54 -17.60
C ASP A 300 -30.53 9.23 -16.90
N LEU A 301 -29.56 8.33 -16.71
CA LEU A 301 -29.73 7.06 -16.02
C LEU A 301 -29.15 7.06 -14.59
N ASN A 302 -28.66 8.21 -14.10
CA ASN A 302 -27.89 8.37 -12.87
C ASN A 302 -26.76 7.35 -12.76
N VAL A 303 -25.93 7.25 -13.80
CA VAL A 303 -24.75 6.39 -13.81
C VAL A 303 -23.50 7.25 -13.64
N GLY A 304 -22.67 6.87 -12.68
CA GLY A 304 -21.35 7.45 -12.43
C GLY A 304 -20.25 6.40 -12.58
N THR A 305 -19.06 6.84 -13.00
CA THR A 305 -17.85 6.02 -12.97
C THR A 305 -16.63 6.80 -12.51
N ASP A 306 -15.89 6.20 -11.59
CA ASP A 306 -14.59 6.66 -11.11
C ASP A 306 -13.53 5.60 -11.40
N TRP A 307 -12.41 5.99 -12.00
CA TRP A 307 -11.27 5.11 -12.18
C TRP A 307 -10.25 5.36 -11.09
N VAL A 308 -9.95 4.34 -10.29
CA VAL A 308 -8.82 4.37 -9.36
C VAL A 308 -7.57 3.92 -10.10
N ILE A 309 -6.52 4.72 -10.01
CA ILE A 309 -5.18 4.44 -10.53
C ILE A 309 -4.16 4.63 -9.41
N THR A 310 -3.56 3.55 -8.96
CA THR A 310 -2.60 3.52 -7.86
C THR A 310 -1.22 3.13 -8.37
N PHE A 311 -0.17 3.86 -7.98
CA PHE A 311 1.22 3.61 -8.33
C PHE A 311 2.01 3.04 -7.15
N PRO A 312 1.80 1.78 -6.75
CA PRO A 312 2.31 1.28 -5.48
C PRO A 312 3.84 1.35 -5.40
N GLY A 313 4.36 1.84 -4.27
CA GLY A 313 5.77 1.79 -3.92
C GLY A 313 6.59 3.05 -4.23
N GLN A 314 5.98 4.19 -4.56
CA GLN A 314 6.74 5.41 -4.87
C GLN A 314 7.59 5.90 -3.68
N TYR A 315 7.21 5.58 -2.43
CA TYR A 315 8.05 5.88 -1.26
C TYR A 315 9.46 5.26 -1.32
N THR A 316 9.65 4.18 -2.09
CA THR A 316 10.97 3.57 -2.30
C THR A 316 11.88 4.43 -3.20
N MET A 317 11.30 5.43 -3.87
CA MET A 317 11.99 6.37 -4.76
C MET A 317 12.25 7.71 -4.06
N LEU A 318 12.19 7.74 -2.72
CA LEU A 318 12.56 8.87 -1.89
C LEU A 318 13.86 8.57 -1.14
N SER A 319 14.76 9.55 -1.06
CA SER A 319 15.72 9.56 0.05
C SER A 319 14.95 9.84 1.34
N LEU A 320 14.46 8.77 1.96
CA LEU A 320 13.47 8.83 3.03
C LEU A 320 13.91 9.69 4.23
N PRO A 321 15.16 9.63 4.73
CA PRO A 321 15.65 10.53 5.78
C PRO A 321 15.67 12.00 5.36
N HIS A 322 16.01 12.30 4.10
CA HIS A 322 16.02 13.68 3.60
C HIS A 322 14.60 14.22 3.42
N TYR A 323 13.72 13.43 2.81
CA TYR A 323 12.30 13.76 2.69
C TYR A 323 11.68 14.00 4.08
N PHE A 324 11.90 13.09 5.04
CA PHE A 324 11.45 13.27 6.41
C PHE A 324 12.03 14.55 7.03
N GLY A 325 13.32 14.81 6.85
CA GLY A 325 13.96 16.05 7.27
C GLY A 325 13.21 17.30 6.81
N SER A 326 12.75 17.32 5.55
CA SER A 326 12.00 18.44 4.98
C SER A 326 10.59 18.65 5.55
N LEU A 327 10.00 17.60 6.15
CA LEU A 327 8.70 17.70 6.80
C LEU A 327 8.77 18.35 8.19
N PHE A 328 9.92 18.23 8.87
CA PHE A 328 10.08 18.67 10.27
C PHE A 328 11.04 19.85 10.43
N ASN A 329 11.84 20.15 9.41
CA ASN A 329 12.75 21.29 9.41
C ASN A 329 12.61 22.09 8.10
N GLU A 330 12.06 23.30 8.19
CA GLU A 330 11.85 24.20 7.05
C GLU A 330 13.15 24.61 6.33
N ALA A 331 14.32 24.45 6.97
CA ALA A 331 15.62 24.71 6.34
C ALA A 331 16.08 23.54 5.44
N VAL A 332 15.48 22.36 5.59
CA VAL A 332 15.73 21.21 4.72
C VAL A 332 14.70 21.23 3.60
N THR A 333 15.15 21.34 2.36
CA THR A 333 14.26 21.25 1.20
C THR A 333 14.38 19.88 0.57
N CYS A 334 13.25 19.35 0.10
CA CYS A 334 13.24 18.12 -0.68
C CYS A 334 12.98 18.45 -2.16
N SER A 335 14.03 18.34 -2.98
CA SER A 335 14.01 18.69 -4.41
C SER A 335 14.22 17.47 -5.31
N ARG A 336 13.89 17.63 -6.58
CA ARG A 336 14.19 16.66 -7.66
C ARG A 336 15.55 16.97 -8.27
N GLY A 337 16.31 15.94 -8.63
CA GLY A 337 17.63 16.08 -9.25
C GLY A 337 18.33 14.74 -9.42
N ASP A 338 19.62 14.75 -9.76
CA ASP A 338 20.38 13.51 -9.99
C ASP A 338 20.51 12.68 -8.70
N PRO A 339 20.36 11.34 -8.77
CA PRO A 339 20.52 10.49 -7.60
C PRO A 339 21.96 10.45 -7.09
N ALA A 340 22.11 10.47 -5.77
CA ALA A 340 23.41 10.35 -5.11
C ALA A 340 23.71 8.89 -4.73
N THR A 341 24.99 8.53 -4.79
CA THR A 341 25.47 7.23 -4.28
C THR A 341 25.83 7.30 -2.81
N ALA A 342 25.68 6.19 -2.09
CA ALA A 342 26.08 6.11 -0.68
C ALA A 342 27.53 6.57 -0.45
N GLY A 343 27.74 7.40 0.58
CA GLY A 343 29.02 8.01 0.93
C GLY A 343 29.41 9.22 0.05
N GLY A 344 28.53 9.66 -0.87
CA GLY A 344 28.78 10.77 -1.79
C GLY A 344 28.84 12.16 -1.15
N GLY A 345 28.41 12.31 0.10
CA GLY A 345 28.45 13.57 0.87
C GLY A 345 27.64 14.70 0.23
N ASN A 346 26.35 14.82 0.59
CA ASN A 346 25.57 16.03 0.32
C ASN A 346 25.68 16.96 1.52
N ASP A 347 26.67 17.85 1.49
CA ASP A 347 26.89 18.86 2.54
C ASP A 347 25.87 20.02 2.45
N ASP A 348 25.11 20.09 1.34
CA ASP A 348 24.09 21.12 1.09
C ASP A 348 22.70 20.49 0.92
N LEU A 349 21.89 20.54 1.97
CA LEU A 349 20.52 20.03 1.99
C LEU A 349 19.50 20.94 1.31
N GLU A 350 19.88 22.18 0.93
CA GLU A 350 19.02 23.08 0.16
C GLU A 350 18.98 22.72 -1.33
N THR A 351 20.02 22.04 -1.83
CA THR A 351 20.15 21.68 -3.25
C THR A 351 20.22 20.18 -3.51
N ALA A 352 20.35 19.37 -2.46
CA ALA A 352 20.34 17.92 -2.58
C ALA A 352 18.99 17.39 -3.09
N ALA A 353 19.08 16.42 -4.01
CA ALA A 353 17.92 15.69 -4.50
C ALA A 353 17.50 14.59 -3.51
N CYS A 354 16.20 14.45 -3.31
CA CYS A 354 15.59 13.47 -2.41
C CYS A 354 14.34 12.82 -3.02
N ASP A 355 13.77 13.42 -4.06
CA ASP A 355 12.54 12.97 -4.68
C ASP A 355 12.85 12.50 -6.10
N PHE A 356 12.75 11.19 -6.30
CA PHE A 356 13.03 10.52 -7.56
C PHE A 356 11.81 9.75 -8.07
N ARG A 357 10.62 10.08 -7.54
CA ARG A 357 9.36 9.41 -7.85
C ARG A 357 8.91 9.66 -9.29
N ASP A 358 8.13 8.73 -9.81
CA ASP A 358 7.44 8.90 -11.10
C ASP A 358 6.34 9.98 -11.03
N ILE A 359 5.85 10.32 -9.83
CA ILE A 359 4.75 11.26 -9.60
C ILE A 359 5.24 12.71 -9.41
N PRO A 360 4.66 13.73 -10.10
CA PRO A 360 3.48 13.63 -10.95
C PRO A 360 3.77 12.89 -12.26
N ALA A 361 2.84 12.04 -12.67
CA ALA A 361 2.92 11.35 -13.97
C ALA A 361 2.04 12.10 -14.99
N THR A 362 2.49 12.16 -16.25
CA THR A 362 1.65 12.68 -17.36
C THR A 362 0.67 11.61 -17.80
N ALA A 363 -0.59 11.99 -17.94
CA ALA A 363 -1.70 11.16 -18.39
C ALA A 363 -2.22 11.63 -19.75
N THR A 364 -2.42 10.69 -20.67
CA THR A 364 -3.10 10.91 -21.96
C THR A 364 -4.28 9.96 -22.08
N PHE A 365 -5.45 10.50 -22.42
CA PHE A 365 -6.69 9.74 -22.57
C PHE A 365 -7.10 9.66 -24.04
N ASP A 366 -7.18 8.44 -24.55
CA ASP A 366 -7.90 8.12 -25.78
C ASP A 366 -9.29 7.60 -25.41
N VAL A 367 -10.33 8.39 -25.70
CA VAL A 367 -11.72 8.11 -25.30
C VAL A 367 -12.53 7.72 -26.53
N TYR A 368 -13.19 6.57 -26.45
CA TYR A 368 -13.99 6.01 -27.54
C TYR A 368 -15.44 5.82 -27.10
N ASP A 369 -16.39 6.18 -27.96
CA ASP A 369 -17.78 5.76 -27.80
C ASP A 369 -18.07 4.41 -28.50
N ARG A 370 -19.32 3.95 -28.42
CA ARG A 370 -19.75 2.68 -29.05
C ARG A 370 -19.67 2.72 -30.59
N GLU A 371 -19.76 3.91 -31.19
CA GLU A 371 -19.74 4.14 -32.63
C GLU A 371 -18.33 4.45 -33.16
N GLU A 372 -17.29 4.13 -32.37
CA GLU A 372 -15.87 4.33 -32.69
C GLU A 372 -15.49 5.80 -32.90
N GLN A 373 -16.30 6.73 -32.42
CA GLN A 373 -15.92 8.14 -32.40
C GLN A 373 -14.89 8.35 -31.30
N GLN A 374 -13.79 9.01 -31.67
CA GLN A 374 -12.65 9.22 -30.79
C GLN A 374 -12.59 10.69 -30.38
N ILE A 375 -12.39 10.91 -29.08
CA ILE A 375 -11.81 12.15 -28.57
C ILE A 375 -10.48 11.77 -27.95
N THR A 376 -9.40 12.22 -28.58
CA THR A 376 -8.10 12.28 -27.92
C THR A 376 -8.01 13.62 -27.24
N GLN A 377 -7.84 13.63 -25.93
CA GLN A 377 -7.42 14.85 -25.25
C GLN A 377 -5.93 15.07 -25.55
N GLU A 378 -5.66 15.82 -26.62
CA GLU A 378 -4.32 16.24 -27.00
C GLU A 378 -3.73 17.22 -25.98
N GLU A 379 -2.42 17.14 -25.81
CA GLU A 379 -1.63 18.11 -25.04
C GLU A 379 -1.90 19.54 -25.54
N GLY A 380 -2.32 20.47 -24.66
CA GLY A 380 -2.46 21.88 -25.03
C GLY A 380 -3.75 22.30 -25.75
N GLY A 381 -4.90 21.77 -25.35
CA GLY A 381 -6.22 22.26 -25.77
C GLY A 381 -6.39 23.80 -25.62
N LEU A 382 -7.30 24.38 -26.41
CA LEU A 382 -7.58 25.83 -26.39
C LEU A 382 -8.15 26.26 -25.03
N VAL A 383 -7.34 26.97 -24.25
CA VAL A 383 -7.75 27.52 -22.94
C VAL A 383 -8.41 28.90 -23.05
N VAL A 384 -9.37 29.16 -22.14
CA VAL A 384 -10.02 30.46 -22.01
C VAL A 384 -9.04 31.44 -21.35
N SER A 385 -8.80 32.60 -21.98
CA SER A 385 -7.88 33.62 -21.47
C SER A 385 -8.32 34.20 -20.11
N PRO A 386 -7.37 34.59 -19.23
CA PRO A 386 -5.92 34.64 -19.47
C PRO A 386 -5.13 33.46 -18.84
N GLN A 387 -4.30 32.79 -19.64
CA GLN A 387 -3.22 31.89 -19.20
C GLN A 387 -1.86 32.48 -19.62
N PRO A 388 -0.78 32.33 -18.82
CA PRO A 388 0.56 32.75 -19.20
C PRO A 388 1.00 32.11 -20.54
N PRO A 389 1.54 32.88 -21.50
CA PRO A 389 1.94 32.33 -22.80
C PRO A 389 3.06 31.29 -22.65
N GLY A 390 2.89 30.12 -23.27
CA GLY A 390 3.94 29.10 -23.44
C GLY A 390 3.83 27.85 -22.56
N GLN A 391 2.80 27.73 -21.70
CA GLN A 391 2.58 26.52 -20.89
C GLN A 391 1.61 25.58 -21.61
N VAL A 392 2.07 24.38 -21.98
CA VAL A 392 1.19 23.32 -22.48
C VAL A 392 0.48 22.72 -21.27
N THR A 393 -0.85 22.76 -21.22
CA THR A 393 -1.62 22.07 -20.18
C THR A 393 -1.57 20.57 -20.43
N ARG A 394 -1.01 19.83 -19.47
CA ARG A 394 -0.98 18.37 -19.41
C ARG A 394 -1.92 17.90 -18.31
N THR A 395 -2.59 16.78 -18.52
CA THR A 395 -3.30 16.10 -17.44
C THR A 395 -2.27 15.36 -16.60
N GLU A 396 -2.24 15.64 -15.31
CA GLU A 396 -1.27 15.07 -14.37
C GLU A 396 -1.97 14.14 -13.39
N LEU A 397 -1.28 13.05 -13.03
CA LEU A 397 -1.61 12.16 -11.92
C LEU A 397 -0.59 12.46 -10.80
N PRO A 398 -0.90 13.40 -9.89
CA PRO A 398 0.08 13.96 -8.95
C PRO A 398 0.37 13.07 -7.74
N TYR A 399 -0.49 12.10 -7.47
CA TYR A 399 -0.45 11.32 -6.25
C TYR A 399 -0.13 9.86 -6.52
N GLU A 400 0.12 9.11 -5.46
CA GLU A 400 0.29 7.67 -5.55
C GLU A 400 -1.05 6.98 -5.81
N VAL A 401 -2.13 7.48 -5.24
CA VAL A 401 -3.50 7.07 -5.53
C VAL A 401 -4.23 8.22 -6.19
N ASN A 402 -4.73 8.01 -7.41
CA ASN A 402 -5.45 9.01 -8.18
C ASN A 402 -6.83 8.47 -8.55
N VAL A 403 -7.84 9.32 -8.42
CA VAL A 403 -9.21 9.01 -8.87
C VAL A 403 -9.56 9.89 -10.06
N VAL A 404 -9.93 9.26 -11.18
CA VAL A 404 -10.34 9.94 -12.40
C VAL A 404 -11.86 9.84 -12.53
N ARG A 405 -12.54 10.98 -12.48
CA ARG A 405 -14.00 11.06 -12.58
C ARG A 405 -14.41 11.25 -14.04
N TRP A 406 -15.36 10.44 -14.49
CA TRP A 406 -15.94 10.54 -15.84
C TRP A 406 -17.34 11.18 -15.86
N GLY A 407 -18.08 11.06 -14.76
CA GLY A 407 -19.43 11.62 -14.61
C GLY A 407 -19.46 12.99 -13.95
N VAL A 408 -20.67 13.54 -13.79
CA VAL A 408 -20.89 14.79 -13.03
C VAL A 408 -20.77 14.56 -11.53
N ASP A 409 -21.33 13.45 -11.06
CA ASP A 409 -21.29 13.06 -9.65
C ASP A 409 -20.19 12.00 -9.43
N PRO A 410 -19.32 12.17 -8.42
CA PRO A 410 -18.31 11.18 -8.06
C PRO A 410 -18.95 9.94 -7.44
N VAL A 411 -18.33 8.78 -7.67
CA VAL A 411 -18.75 7.49 -7.10
C VAL A 411 -18.09 7.23 -5.76
N LEU A 412 -16.82 7.60 -5.62
CA LEU A 412 -15.99 7.30 -4.44
C LEU A 412 -15.75 8.54 -3.55
N ASN A 413 -16.25 9.72 -3.95
CA ASN A 413 -16.05 10.99 -3.25
C ASN A 413 -14.58 11.31 -2.93
N SER A 414 -13.66 10.92 -3.82
CA SER A 414 -12.23 11.10 -3.55
C SER A 414 -11.82 12.57 -3.53
N GLN A 415 -10.90 12.90 -2.63
CA GLN A 415 -10.18 14.18 -2.65
C GLN A 415 -8.76 14.03 -3.22
N ASN A 416 -8.29 12.80 -3.39
CA ASN A 416 -7.03 12.50 -4.06
C ASN A 416 -7.27 12.56 -5.57
N SER A 417 -7.09 13.78 -6.11
CA SER A 417 -7.30 14.19 -7.51
C SER A 417 -8.76 14.10 -7.97
N ASP A 418 -9.37 15.23 -8.38
CA ASP A 418 -10.66 15.24 -9.10
C ASP A 418 -10.37 15.51 -10.59
N ILE A 419 -9.75 14.54 -11.25
CA ILE A 419 -9.41 14.65 -12.67
C ILE A 419 -10.68 14.37 -13.47
N SER A 420 -11.22 15.42 -14.07
CA SER A 420 -12.37 15.31 -14.98
C SER A 420 -11.88 15.06 -16.40
N VAL A 421 -12.43 14.06 -17.06
CA VAL A 421 -12.13 13.74 -18.46
C VAL A 421 -13.30 14.19 -19.34
N ASP A 422 -13.02 15.01 -20.36
CA ASP A 422 -13.99 15.32 -21.42
C ASP A 422 -14.40 14.05 -22.15
N VAL A 423 -15.71 13.89 -22.36
CA VAL A 423 -16.33 12.72 -22.98
C VAL A 423 -17.02 13.07 -24.31
N PRO A 424 -17.13 12.12 -25.26
CA PRO A 424 -17.96 12.27 -26.47
C PRO A 424 -19.44 12.59 -26.16
N ASP A 425 -20.19 13.00 -27.19
CA ASP A 425 -21.64 13.23 -27.07
C ASP A 425 -22.41 11.99 -26.57
N SER A 426 -21.90 10.79 -26.87
CA SER A 426 -22.37 9.55 -26.26
C SER A 426 -21.92 9.46 -24.80
N PRO A 427 -22.83 9.25 -23.81
CA PRO A 427 -22.49 9.32 -22.39
C PRO A 427 -21.85 8.02 -21.83
N PHE A 428 -21.31 7.15 -22.67
CA PHE A 428 -20.64 5.92 -22.29
C PHE A 428 -19.77 5.38 -23.42
N GLY A 429 -18.75 4.60 -23.04
CA GLY A 429 -17.80 4.02 -23.97
C GLY A 429 -16.66 3.30 -23.24
N TRP A 430 -15.50 3.23 -23.88
CA TRP A 430 -14.26 2.73 -23.29
C TRP A 430 -13.14 3.75 -23.50
N ALA A 431 -12.08 3.64 -22.70
CA ALA A 431 -10.94 4.52 -22.85
C ALA A 431 -9.62 3.78 -22.60
N GLU A 432 -8.56 4.34 -23.14
CA GLU A 432 -7.18 3.97 -22.87
C GLU A 432 -6.46 5.16 -22.24
N LEU A 433 -5.90 4.95 -21.05
CA LEU A 433 -5.10 5.89 -20.30
C LEU A 433 -3.63 5.50 -20.39
N ALA A 434 -2.85 6.23 -21.17
CA ALA A 434 -1.40 6.13 -21.19
C ALA A 434 -0.80 6.97 -20.05
N VAL A 435 0.18 6.42 -19.33
CA VAL A 435 0.84 7.10 -18.20
C VAL A 435 2.34 7.03 -18.38
N THR A 436 3.00 8.18 -18.25
CA THR A 436 4.47 8.28 -18.33
C THR A 436 5.02 9.18 -17.21
N SER A 437 6.23 8.89 -16.74
CA SER A 437 6.89 9.75 -15.76
C SER A 437 7.24 11.09 -16.40
N MET A 438 7.11 12.18 -15.64
CA MET A 438 7.53 13.50 -16.10
C MET A 438 9.04 13.75 -15.95
N ASP A 439 9.73 12.93 -15.16
CA ASP A 439 11.15 13.12 -14.85
C ASP A 439 12.04 12.08 -15.53
N ALA A 440 13.28 12.48 -15.77
CA ALA A 440 14.34 11.57 -16.22
C ALA A 440 15.22 11.11 -15.05
N ASN A 441 15.21 11.83 -13.92
CA ASN A 441 16.07 11.55 -12.76
C ASN A 441 15.35 10.63 -11.78
N LEU A 442 15.07 9.41 -12.22
CA LEU A 442 14.37 8.39 -11.42
C LEU A 442 15.39 7.52 -10.70
N ALA A 443 15.09 7.12 -9.47
CA ALA A 443 15.94 6.23 -8.69
C ALA A 443 15.14 5.46 -7.64
N VAL A 444 15.67 4.30 -7.25
CA VAL A 444 15.23 3.60 -6.03
C VAL A 444 16.26 3.87 -4.96
N CYS A 445 15.82 4.42 -3.84
CA CYS A 445 16.66 4.69 -2.68
C CYS A 445 16.47 3.61 -1.62
N ASP A 446 17.56 3.14 -1.06
CA ASP A 446 17.55 2.14 0.01
C ASP A 446 18.53 2.49 1.12
N ALA A 447 18.21 2.05 2.33
CA ALA A 447 19.17 2.10 3.42
C ALA A 447 20.33 1.13 3.13
N THR A 448 21.51 1.46 3.64
CA THR A 448 22.67 0.57 3.56
C THR A 448 23.16 0.22 4.95
N ALA A 449 24.17 -0.64 5.07
CA ALA A 449 24.84 -0.89 6.35
C ALA A 449 25.42 0.39 6.98
N LEU A 450 25.67 1.46 6.20
CA LEU A 450 26.13 2.75 6.73
C LEU A 450 25.02 3.50 7.48
N SER A 451 23.75 3.15 7.26
CA SER A 451 22.60 3.77 7.94
C SER A 451 22.47 3.31 9.40
N ALA A 452 23.16 2.22 9.79
CA ALA A 452 23.07 1.65 11.12
C ALA A 452 23.50 2.67 12.21
N GLY A 453 22.64 2.88 13.20
CA GLY A 453 22.87 3.78 14.31
C GLY A 453 22.77 5.28 13.98
N LEU A 454 22.47 5.66 12.73
CA LEU A 454 22.22 7.04 12.36
C LEU A 454 20.78 7.44 12.75
N THR A 455 20.68 8.26 13.79
CA THR A 455 19.38 8.76 14.26
C THR A 455 19.07 10.11 13.63
N LEU A 456 17.87 10.28 13.07
CA LEU A 456 17.40 11.59 12.60
C LEU A 456 17.03 12.53 13.75
N GLY A 457 16.55 11.96 14.86
CA GLY A 457 15.90 12.68 15.96
C GLY A 457 14.39 12.49 15.95
N ASP A 458 13.69 13.05 16.94
CA ASP A 458 12.23 13.15 16.91
C ASP A 458 11.77 14.42 16.18
N THR A 459 10.45 14.62 16.06
CA THR A 459 9.84 15.76 15.35
C THR A 459 10.30 17.14 15.83
N ASN A 460 10.90 17.26 17.02
CA ASN A 460 11.41 18.53 17.56
C ASN A 460 12.94 18.62 17.58
N THR A 461 13.65 17.54 17.24
CA THR A 461 15.11 17.48 17.33
C THR A 461 15.80 17.13 16.02
N VAL A 462 15.08 17.06 14.90
CA VAL A 462 15.69 16.88 13.57
C VAL A 462 16.61 18.06 13.28
N THR A 463 17.86 17.77 12.90
CA THR A 463 18.87 18.78 12.55
C THR A 463 19.35 18.56 11.12
N GLU A 464 19.87 19.60 10.46
CA GLU A 464 20.50 19.47 9.15
C GLU A 464 21.63 18.43 9.17
N ASP A 465 22.50 18.45 10.18
CA ASP A 465 23.61 17.50 10.31
C ASP A 465 23.13 16.04 10.40
N SER A 466 22.08 15.76 11.19
CA SER A 466 21.53 14.41 11.32
C SER A 466 20.87 13.94 10.03
N VAL A 467 20.18 14.83 9.32
CA VAL A 467 19.57 14.54 8.01
C VAL A 467 20.65 14.28 6.95
N ALA A 468 21.66 15.14 6.86
CA ALA A 468 22.76 15.00 5.89
C ALA A 468 23.52 13.70 6.09
N ALA A 469 23.84 13.34 7.34
CA ALA A 469 24.50 12.07 7.65
C ALA A 469 23.65 10.86 7.24
N ALA A 470 22.36 10.85 7.58
CA ALA A 470 21.46 9.75 7.27
C ALA A 470 21.18 9.63 5.77
N ALA A 471 20.98 10.75 5.07
CA ALA A 471 20.78 10.79 3.62
C ALA A 471 22.03 10.30 2.87
N ALA A 472 23.23 10.72 3.29
CA ALA A 472 24.49 10.27 2.69
C ALA A 472 24.77 8.77 2.92
N ALA A 473 24.10 8.14 3.89
CA ALA A 473 24.22 6.71 4.15
C ALA A 473 23.26 5.84 3.33
N GLN A 474 22.28 6.44 2.66
CA GLN A 474 21.42 5.73 1.70
C GLN A 474 22.09 5.64 0.33
N ASP A 475 21.69 4.63 -0.44
CA ASP A 475 22.07 4.49 -1.83
C ASP A 475 20.86 4.68 -2.73
N CYS A 476 20.91 5.63 -3.66
CA CYS A 476 19.87 5.86 -4.66
C CYS A 476 20.36 5.35 -6.02
N THR A 477 19.85 4.21 -6.46
CA THR A 477 20.21 3.59 -7.73
C THR A 477 19.35 4.16 -8.86
N ASP A 478 20.01 4.76 -9.85
CA ASP A 478 19.38 5.33 -11.05
C ASP A 478 18.55 4.31 -11.85
N LEU A 479 17.37 4.75 -12.29
CA LEU A 479 16.39 4.01 -13.09
C LEU A 479 16.25 4.54 -14.52
N SER A 480 17.19 5.36 -15.02
CA SER A 480 17.17 5.98 -16.36
C SER A 480 16.98 5.05 -17.57
N THR A 481 16.93 3.73 -17.38
CA THR A 481 16.66 2.72 -18.42
C THR A 481 15.29 2.02 -18.32
N VAL A 482 14.48 2.28 -17.27
CA VAL A 482 13.18 1.61 -17.02
C VAL A 482 12.08 2.65 -16.75
N ASN A 483 11.32 3.00 -17.79
CA ASN A 483 10.26 4.01 -17.73
C ASN A 483 8.86 3.43 -17.45
N LEU A 484 8.79 2.28 -16.76
CA LEU A 484 7.53 1.60 -16.47
C LEU A 484 7.10 1.90 -15.05
N ILE A 485 5.98 2.61 -14.91
CA ILE A 485 5.37 2.94 -13.62
C ILE A 485 4.47 1.77 -13.21
N PRO A 486 4.74 1.09 -12.08
CA PRO A 486 3.87 0.03 -11.59
C PRO A 486 2.51 0.65 -11.31
N LYS A 487 1.44 0.07 -11.82
CA LYS A 487 0.09 0.62 -11.68
C LYS A 487 -0.89 -0.48 -11.33
N ILE A 488 -1.85 -0.22 -10.45
CA ILE A 488 -2.95 -1.14 -10.11
C ILE A 488 -4.22 -0.32 -9.93
N GLY A 489 -5.39 -0.95 -9.96
CA GLY A 489 -6.64 -0.22 -9.77
C GLY A 489 -7.86 -0.92 -10.34
N PHE A 490 -8.96 -0.17 -10.39
CA PHE A 490 -10.25 -0.62 -10.91
C PHE A 490 -11.09 0.58 -11.36
N VAL A 491 -12.16 0.33 -12.12
CA VAL A 491 -13.27 1.28 -12.27
C VAL A 491 -14.36 0.95 -11.25
N ALA A 492 -14.77 1.94 -10.45
CA ALA A 492 -16.00 1.91 -9.69
C ALA A 492 -17.13 2.43 -10.57
N TRP A 493 -18.20 1.65 -10.65
CA TRP A 493 -19.39 1.97 -11.42
C TRP A 493 -20.59 1.91 -10.48
N GLU A 494 -21.43 2.94 -10.50
CA GLU A 494 -22.68 2.93 -9.76
C GLU A 494 -23.87 3.37 -10.61
N ARG A 495 -25.05 2.95 -10.16
CA ARG A 495 -26.31 3.46 -10.68
C ARG A 495 -27.32 3.74 -9.60
N GLY A 496 -27.80 4.98 -9.61
CA GLY A 496 -28.84 5.48 -8.72
C GLY A 496 -30.25 5.38 -9.30
N PHE A 497 -31.22 5.07 -8.44
CA PHE A 497 -32.64 5.17 -8.69
C PHE A 497 -33.27 6.09 -7.64
N PRO A 498 -33.32 7.42 -7.86
CA PRO A 498 -33.81 8.37 -6.86
C PRO A 498 -35.24 8.10 -6.36
N ALA A 499 -36.08 7.50 -7.21
CA ALA A 499 -37.45 7.10 -6.85
C ALA A 499 -37.54 5.76 -6.09
N ASN A 500 -36.46 4.98 -6.06
CA ASN A 500 -36.35 3.70 -5.37
C ASN A 500 -34.90 3.42 -4.94
N PRO A 501 -34.37 4.11 -3.90
CA PRO A 501 -32.97 3.96 -3.49
C PRO A 501 -32.55 2.53 -3.15
N ASP A 502 -33.49 1.69 -2.71
CA ASP A 502 -33.26 0.26 -2.44
C ASP A 502 -32.89 -0.55 -3.70
N ALA A 503 -33.04 0.02 -4.90
CA ALA A 503 -32.62 -0.58 -6.16
C ALA A 503 -31.26 -0.07 -6.65
N ASN A 504 -30.59 0.83 -5.92
CA ASN A 504 -29.24 1.26 -6.26
C ASN A 504 -28.29 0.06 -6.28
N TYR A 505 -27.36 0.06 -7.22
CA TYR A 505 -26.34 -0.98 -7.27
C TYR A 505 -25.04 -0.43 -7.82
N GLY A 506 -23.96 -1.08 -7.41
CA GLY A 506 -22.61 -0.76 -7.80
C GLY A 506 -21.81 -2.01 -8.14
N ARG A 507 -20.72 -1.82 -8.86
CA ARG A 507 -19.69 -2.84 -9.08
C ARG A 507 -18.33 -2.18 -9.24
N ILE A 508 -17.28 -2.93 -8.95
CA ILE A 508 -15.94 -2.60 -9.40
C ILE A 508 -15.51 -3.59 -10.49
N VAL A 509 -14.80 -3.09 -11.49
CA VAL A 509 -14.26 -3.89 -12.59
C VAL A 509 -12.77 -3.61 -12.70
N GLU A 510 -11.97 -4.66 -12.75
CA GLU A 510 -10.52 -4.53 -12.89
C GLU A 510 -10.15 -3.87 -14.22
N HIS A 511 -9.04 -3.14 -14.18
CA HIS A 511 -8.43 -2.61 -15.39
C HIS A 511 -7.82 -3.73 -16.23
N SER A 512 -7.89 -3.55 -17.54
CA SER A 512 -7.01 -4.23 -18.48
C SER A 512 -5.76 -3.37 -18.70
N TYR A 513 -4.63 -4.01 -19.02
CA TYR A 513 -3.35 -3.31 -19.14
C TYR A 513 -2.74 -3.51 -20.53
N GLY A 514 -2.47 -2.40 -21.22
CA GLY A 514 -1.86 -2.41 -22.56
C GLY A 514 -0.35 -2.62 -22.52
N VAL A 515 0.16 -3.40 -23.48
CA VAL A 515 1.62 -3.55 -23.69
C VAL A 515 2.16 -2.34 -24.43
N ALA A 516 3.40 -1.92 -24.12
CA ALA A 516 4.11 -0.95 -24.95
C ALA A 516 4.27 -1.52 -26.36
N SER A 517 3.71 -0.85 -27.37
CA SER A 517 3.83 -1.24 -28.79
C SER A 517 5.21 -0.97 -29.36
#